data_AF-A0A0K0SS78-F1
#
_entry.id   AF-A0A0K0SS78-F1
#
_cell.length_a   1.000
_cell.length_b   1.000
_cell.length_c   1.000
_cell.angle_alpha   90.00
_cell.angle_beta   90.00
_cell.angle_gamma   90.00
#
_symmetry.space_group_name_H-M   'P 1'
#
loop_
_entity.id
_entity.type
_entity.pdbx_description
1 polymer ?
#
loop_
_entity_poly.entity_id
_entity_poly.type
_entity_poly.pdbx_seq_one_letter_code
_entity_poly.pdbx_strand_id
1 'polypeptide(L)'
;MLISNEKIQELSLKIKQLIESSPISELNNNLHALIQGAITKMELVTREEFDIQSALLARTQQQLKRLEEKISQLEEAQASRK
;
A
#
# COMPACT_ATOMS: atom_id res chain seq x y z
N MET A 1 -3.23 2.88 -3.46
CA MET A 1 -3.22 1.59 -2.75
C MET A 1 -3.11 1.85 -1.25
N LEU A 2 -4.23 2.16 -0.62
CA LEU A 2 -4.33 2.23 0.83
C LEU A 2 -5.58 1.47 1.23
N ILE A 3 -5.51 0.76 2.35
CA ILE A 3 -6.66 0.11 2.96
C ILE A 3 -7.79 1.15 3.06
N SER A 4 -8.88 0.94 2.33
CA SER A 4 -10.00 1.88 2.33
C SER A 4 -10.81 1.72 3.61
N ASN A 5 -11.28 2.85 4.16
CA ASN A 5 -12.11 2.86 5.36
C ASN A 5 -13.38 1.99 5.18
N GLU A 6 -13.93 1.96 3.97
CA GLU A 6 -15.07 1.12 3.59
C GLU A 6 -14.81 -0.38 3.79
N LYS A 7 -13.64 -0.89 3.36
CA LYS A 7 -13.28 -2.31 3.54
C LYS A 7 -13.10 -2.68 5.01
N ILE A 8 -12.62 -1.74 5.83
CA ILE A 8 -12.49 -1.92 7.29
C ILE A 8 -13.86 -1.93 7.96
N GLN A 9 -14.76 -1.06 7.54
CA GLN A 9 -16.15 -1.04 8.03
C GLN A 9 -16.88 -2.35 7.66
N GLU A 10 -16.73 -2.82 6.43
CA GLU A 10 -17.30 -4.09 5.98
C GLU A 10 -16.76 -5.28 6.80
N LEU A 11 -15.45 -5.31 7.06
CA LEU A 11 -14.84 -6.32 7.92
C LEU A 11 -15.42 -6.28 9.34
N SER A 12 -15.54 -5.09 9.93
CA SER A 12 -16.14 -4.91 11.26
C SER A 12 -17.57 -5.41 11.33
N LEU A 13 -18.38 -5.17 10.28
CA LEU A 13 -19.76 -5.64 10.21
C LEU A 13 -19.82 -7.17 10.16
N LYS A 14 -18.97 -7.80 9.34
CA LYS A 14 -18.92 -9.27 9.24
C LYS A 14 -18.44 -9.93 10.53
N ILE A 15 -17.49 -9.31 11.25
CA ILE A 15 -17.05 -9.80 12.58
C ILE A 15 -18.20 -9.76 13.59
N LYS A 16 -18.96 -8.64 13.65
CA LYS A 16 -20.12 -8.52 14.55
C LYS A 16 -21.18 -9.59 14.25
N GLN A 17 -21.51 -9.76 12.97
CA GLN A 17 -22.45 -10.80 12.53
C GLN A 17 -21.97 -12.20 12.89
N LEU A 18 -20.68 -12.49 12.75
CA LEU A 18 -20.10 -13.79 13.10
C LEU A 18 -20.24 -14.08 14.60
N ILE A 19 -19.96 -13.09 15.45
CA ILE A 19 -20.08 -13.19 16.91
C ILE A 19 -21.54 -13.43 17.33
N GLU A 20 -22.49 -12.75 16.68
CA GLU A 20 -23.93 -12.88 16.98
C GLU A 20 -24.53 -14.21 16.48
N SER A 21 -24.00 -14.78 15.40
CA SER A 21 -24.58 -15.95 14.72
C SER A 21 -23.87 -17.27 14.97
N SER A 22 -22.68 -17.28 15.57
CA SER A 22 -21.87 -18.50 15.73
C SER A 22 -21.81 -19.00 17.18
N PRO A 23 -21.87 -20.33 17.41
CA PRO A 23 -21.56 -20.92 18.71
C PRO A 23 -20.12 -20.58 19.16
N ILE A 24 -19.93 -20.40 20.47
CA ILE A 24 -18.62 -20.04 21.07
C ILE A 24 -17.51 -21.04 20.68
N SER A 25 -17.85 -22.32 20.54
CA SER A 25 -16.91 -23.38 20.15
C SER A 25 -16.34 -23.23 18.74
N GLU A 26 -17.08 -22.60 17.82
CA GLU A 26 -16.70 -22.44 16.41
C GLU A 26 -16.21 -21.02 16.09
N LEU A 27 -16.45 -20.06 16.98
CA LEU A 27 -16.16 -18.65 16.79
C LEU A 27 -14.69 -18.38 16.46
N ASN A 28 -13.75 -19.01 17.17
CA ASN A 28 -12.31 -18.79 16.94
C ASN A 28 -11.89 -19.19 15.53
N ASN A 29 -12.32 -20.37 15.06
CA ASN A 29 -11.96 -20.87 13.73
C ASN A 29 -12.56 -20.01 12.63
N ASN A 30 -13.85 -19.66 12.76
CA ASN A 30 -14.55 -18.85 11.79
C ASN A 30 -14.00 -17.41 11.74
N LEU A 31 -13.65 -16.83 12.89
CA LEU A 31 -13.05 -15.50 12.97
C LEU A 31 -11.67 -15.47 12.33
N HIS A 32 -10.84 -16.47 12.59
CA HIS A 32 -9.52 -16.59 11.98
C HIS A 32 -9.61 -16.71 10.45
N ALA A 33 -10.49 -17.57 9.93
CA ALA A 33 -10.71 -17.72 8.50
C ALA A 33 -11.21 -16.41 7.85
N LEU A 34 -12.09 -15.69 8.52
CA LEU A 34 -12.63 -14.41 8.06
C LEU A 34 -11.54 -13.32 7.98
N ILE A 35 -10.69 -13.20 9.01
CA ILE A 35 -9.56 -12.26 9.02
C ILE A 35 -8.55 -12.63 7.93
N GLN A 36 -8.21 -13.91 7.80
CA GLN A 36 -7.27 -14.39 6.78
C GLN A 36 -7.78 -14.11 5.36
N GLY A 37 -9.06 -14.36 5.10
CA GLY A 37 -9.70 -14.05 3.83
C GLY A 37 -9.75 -12.55 3.54
N ALA A 38 -9.96 -11.72 4.55
CA ALA A 38 -9.95 -10.27 4.42
C ALA A 38 -8.55 -9.74 4.07
N ILE A 39 -7.51 -10.20 4.76
CA ILE A 39 -6.10 -9.85 4.49
C ILE A 39 -5.69 -10.26 3.08
N THR A 40 -6.08 -11.46 2.64
CA THR A 40 -5.79 -11.96 1.27
C THR A 40 -6.43 -11.07 0.20
N LYS A 41 -7.68 -10.64 0.41
CA LYS A 41 -8.40 -9.74 -0.51
C LYS A 41 -7.88 -8.29 -0.52
N MET A 42 -7.02 -7.93 0.44
CA MET A 42 -6.44 -6.60 0.53
C MET A 42 -5.15 -6.46 -0.28
N GLU A 43 -4.66 -7.52 -0.93
CA GLU A 43 -3.42 -7.52 -1.73
C GLU A 43 -2.25 -6.86 -0.97
N LEU A 44 -2.15 -7.15 0.33
CA LEU A 44 -1.14 -6.56 1.18
C LEU A 44 0.22 -7.12 0.81
N VAL A 45 1.18 -6.23 0.57
CA VAL A 45 2.59 -6.60 0.48
C VAL A 45 3.17 -6.74 1.88
N THR A 46 4.21 -7.56 2.00
CA THR A 46 4.96 -7.67 3.26
C THR A 46 5.62 -6.35 3.61
N ARG A 47 5.93 -6.17 4.90
CA ARG A 47 6.65 -4.97 5.35
C ARG A 47 8.00 -4.81 4.66
N GLU A 48 8.70 -5.92 4.44
CA GLU A 48 9.99 -5.95 3.76
C GLU A 48 9.87 -5.49 2.30
N GLU A 49 8.91 -6.04 1.54
CA GLU A 49 8.65 -5.61 0.16
C GLU A 49 8.30 -4.12 0.06
N PHE A 50 7.50 -3.61 1.01
CA PHE A 50 7.18 -2.19 1.08
C PHE A 50 8.44 -1.34 1.31
N ASP A 51 9.30 -1.73 2.25
CA ASP A 51 10.53 -0.99 2.55
C ASP A 51 11.49 -1.01 1.35
N ILE A 52 11.59 -2.14 0.63
CA ILE A 52 12.37 -2.26 -0.62
C ILE A 52 11.83 -1.30 -1.69
N GLN A 53 10.52 -1.30 -1.94
CA GLN A 53 9.90 -0.44 -2.95
C GLN A 53 10.06 1.04 -2.58
N SER A 54 9.94 1.38 -1.30
CA SER A 54 10.14 2.74 -0.80
C SER A 54 11.58 3.24 -1.03
N ALA A 55 12.57 2.39 -0.75
CA ALA A 55 13.97 2.70 -1.00
C ALA A 55 14.26 2.86 -2.51
N LEU A 56 13.70 1.99 -3.35
CA LEU A 56 13.82 2.10 -4.81
C LEU A 56 13.21 3.41 -5.32
N LEU A 57 12.01 3.77 -4.84
CA LEU A 57 11.34 5.02 -5.21
C LEU A 57 12.17 6.24 -4.82
N ALA A 58 12.71 6.26 -3.60
CA ALA A 58 13.58 7.35 -3.14
C ALA A 58 14.82 7.52 -4.03
N ARG A 59 15.46 6.40 -4.41
CA ARG A 59 16.59 6.41 -5.33
C ARG A 59 16.19 6.93 -6.71
N THR A 60 15.02 6.55 -7.22
CA THR A 60 14.51 7.02 -8.53
C THR A 60 14.24 8.52 -8.50
N GLN A 61 13.62 9.04 -7.43
CA GLN A 61 13.40 10.48 -7.27
C GLN A 61 14.72 11.27 -7.26
N GLN A 62 15.74 10.75 -6.58
CA GLN A 62 17.08 11.36 -6.59
C GLN A 62 17.71 11.38 -7.98
N GLN A 63 17.59 10.28 -8.73
CA GLN A 63 18.11 10.23 -10.11
C GLN A 63 17.33 11.17 -11.03
N LEU A 64 16.01 11.24 -10.88
CA LEU A 64 15.14 12.11 -11.65
C LEU A 64 15.51 13.58 -11.42
N LYS A 65 15.68 14.01 -10.16
CA LYS A 65 16.13 15.37 -9.84
C LYS A 65 17.47 15.73 -10.49
N ARG A 66 18.44 14.80 -10.47
CA ARG A 66 19.75 15.01 -11.12
C ARG A 66 19.64 15.17 -12.64
N LEU A 67 18.70 14.45 -13.27
CA LEU A 67 18.46 14.57 -14.70
C LEU A 67 17.77 15.89 -15.03
N GLU A 68 16.78 16.30 -14.24
CA GLU A 68 16.13 17.61 -14.36
C GLU A 68 17.14 18.76 -14.25
N GLU A 69 18.05 18.70 -13.27
CA GLU A 69 19.13 19.70 -13.12
C GLU A 69 20.04 19.75 -14.34
N LYS A 70 20.43 18.59 -14.89
CA LYS A 70 21.25 18.52 -16.11
C LYS A 70 20.53 19.10 -17.32
N ILE A 71 19.24 18.81 -17.47
CA ILE A 71 18.43 19.35 -18.57
C ILE A 71 18.34 20.88 -18.45
N SER A 72 18.03 21.41 -17.27
CA SER A 72 18.00 22.87 -17.02
C SER A 72 19.31 23.56 -17.42
N GLN A 73 20.45 22.99 -17.03
CA GLN A 73 21.76 23.53 -17.39
C GLN A 73 22.00 23.52 -18.91
N LEU A 74 21.58 22.47 -19.61
CA LEU A 74 21.70 22.38 -21.06
C LEU A 74 20.77 23.38 -21.77
N GLU A 75 19.55 23.56 -21.27
CA GLU A 75 18.59 24.53 -21.80
C GLU A 75 19.09 25.98 -21.62
N GLU A 76 19.65 26.32 -20.45
CA GLU A 76 20.28 27.62 -20.19
C GLU A 76 21.51 27.86 -21.08
N ALA A 77 22.35 26.85 -21.24
CA ALA A 77 23.52 26.91 -22.12
C ALA A 77 23.14 27.08 -23.59
N GLN A 78 22.00 26.52 -24.02
CA GLN A 78 21.49 26.70 -25.38
C GLN A 78 20.87 28.08 -25.56
N ALA A 79 20.14 28.59 -24.56
CA ALA A 79 19.53 29.92 -24.60
C ALA A 79 20.58 31.04 -24.66
N SER A 80 21.69 30.89 -23.92
CA SER A 80 22.82 31.84 -23.92
C SER A 80 23.67 31.83 -25.19
N ARG A 81 23.53 30.81 -26.05
CA ARG A 81 24.19 30.73 -27.36
C ARG A 81 23.39 31.36 -28.50
N LYS A 82 22.13 31.70 -28.28
CA LYS A 82 21.29 32.46 -29.22
C LYS A 82 21.39 33.95 -28.93
#